data_AF-A0A965UJV6-F1
#
_entry.id   AF-A0A965UJV6-F1
#
_cell.length_a   1.000
_cell.length_b   1.000
_cell.length_c   1.000
_cell.angle_alpha   90.00
_cell.angle_beta   90.00
_cell.angle_gamma   90.00
#
_symmetry.space_group_name_H-M   'P 1'
#
loop_
_entity.id
_entity.type
_entity.pdbx_description
1 polymer ?
#
loop_
_entity_poly.entity_id
_entity_poly.type
_entity_poly.pdbx_seq_one_letter_code
_entity_poly.pdbx_strand_id
1 'polypeptide(L)'
;MNPEKQRIAIAEACGWVAKTEQVEHTDGYQWTETRKFWVSQHGKRGELPDYFHDLNAMHEAEKVLRPMQRGQYRTELVYVLAGADIFATAEQRAEAFLRAIGKWEDDK
;
A
#
# COMPACT_ATOMS: atom_id res chain seq x y z
N MET A 1 -7.17 -8.99 -8.80
CA MET A 1 -6.30 -9.09 -7.59
C MET A 1 -7.15 -8.81 -6.33
N ASN A 2 -6.91 -9.44 -5.17
CA ASN A 2 -7.67 -9.11 -3.94
C ASN A 2 -7.19 -7.75 -3.35
N PRO A 3 -8.08 -6.84 -2.92
CA PRO A 3 -7.75 -5.58 -2.24
C PRO A 3 -6.65 -5.66 -1.17
N GLU A 4 -6.61 -6.74 -0.39
CA GLU A 4 -5.56 -6.93 0.62
C GLU A 4 -4.16 -7.04 0.01
N LYS A 5 -4.03 -7.80 -1.08
CA LYS A 5 -2.75 -7.96 -1.79
C LYS A 5 -2.29 -6.64 -2.40
N GLN A 6 -3.21 -5.85 -2.94
CA GLN A 6 -2.93 -4.53 -3.50
C GLN A 6 -2.43 -3.57 -2.42
N ARG A 7 -3.09 -3.52 -1.25
CA ARG A 7 -2.62 -2.72 -0.09
C ARG A 7 -1.22 -3.13 0.34
N ILE A 8 -0.94 -4.43 0.41
CA ILE A 8 0.39 -4.95 0.75
C ILE A 8 1.42 -4.49 -0.30
N ALA A 9 1.12 -4.61 -1.58
CA ALA A 9 2.04 -4.22 -2.66
C ALA A 9 2.39 -2.72 -2.63
N ILE A 10 1.41 -1.85 -2.37
CA ILE A 10 1.62 -0.40 -2.18
C ILE A 10 2.44 -0.14 -0.92
N ALA A 11 2.12 -0.80 0.19
CA ALA A 11 2.84 -0.65 1.45
C ALA A 11 4.32 -1.05 1.32
N GLU A 12 4.61 -2.18 0.69
CA GLU A 12 5.98 -2.62 0.41
C GLU A 12 6.73 -1.60 -0.45
N ALA A 13 6.07 -1.05 -1.49
CA ALA A 13 6.66 -0.01 -2.32
C ALA A 13 6.97 1.26 -1.51
N CYS A 14 6.15 1.56 -0.50
CA CYS A 14 6.35 2.64 0.46
C CYS A 14 7.37 2.32 1.56
N GLY A 15 8.02 1.15 1.53
CA GLY A 15 9.04 0.75 2.51
C GLY A 15 8.47 0.18 3.81
N TRP A 16 7.21 -0.23 3.85
CA TRP A 16 6.68 -1.00 4.98
C TRP A 16 7.19 -2.43 4.95
N VAL A 17 7.50 -2.97 6.13
CA VAL A 17 8.00 -4.34 6.31
C VAL A 17 7.09 -5.09 7.26
N ALA A 18 6.66 -6.28 6.86
CA ALA A 18 5.94 -7.21 7.72
C ALA A 18 6.90 -7.82 8.74
N LYS A 19 6.53 -7.80 10.01
CA LYS A 19 7.25 -8.47 11.10
C LYS A 19 6.30 -9.38 11.87
N THR A 20 6.90 -10.39 12.49
CA THR A 20 6.22 -11.31 13.40
C THR A 20 6.89 -11.24 14.76
N GLU A 21 6.09 -11.16 15.80
CA GLU A 21 6.55 -11.21 17.19
C GLU A 21 5.83 -12.36 17.90
N GLN A 22 6.59 -13.11 18.71
CA GLN A 22 6.01 -14.09 19.62
C GLN A 22 5.75 -13.40 20.94
N VAL A 23 4.50 -13.42 21.37
CA VAL A 23 4.06 -12.90 22.67
C VAL A 23 3.78 -14.10 23.55
N GLU A 24 4.55 -14.20 24.64
CA GLU A 24 4.32 -15.19 25.68
C GLU A 24 3.29 -14.66 26.66
N HIS A 25 2.21 -15.40 26.84
CA HIS A 25 1.20 -15.10 27.83
C HIS A 25 1.43 -16.00 29.03
N THR A 26 1.66 -15.40 30.20
CA THR A 26 1.93 -16.15 31.44
C THR A 26 0.86 -15.98 32.51
N ASP A 27 -0.17 -15.15 32.27
CA ASP A 27 -1.29 -14.97 33.19
C ASP A 27 -2.29 -16.13 33.06
N GLY A 28 -2.33 -17.00 34.08
CA GLY A 28 -3.26 -18.12 34.20
C GLY A 28 -2.78 -19.40 33.52
N TYR A 29 -2.70 -19.40 32.19
CA TYR A 29 -2.19 -20.53 31.39
C TYR A 29 -1.07 -20.04 30.47
N GLN A 30 0.01 -20.82 30.36
CA GLN A 30 1.13 -20.49 29.47
C GLN A 30 0.81 -20.87 28.03
N TRP A 31 0.83 -19.88 27.14
CA TRP A 31 0.69 -20.09 25.70
C TRP A 31 1.43 -19.00 24.91
N THR A 32 1.78 -19.32 23.67
CA THR A 32 2.52 -18.42 22.77
C THR A 32 1.62 -17.96 21.63
N GLU A 33 1.55 -16.65 21.43
CA GLU A 33 0.82 -16.02 20.32
C GLU A 33 1.82 -15.50 19.29
N THR A 34 1.65 -15.85 18.01
CA THR A 34 2.41 -15.19 16.94
C THR A 34 1.59 -14.04 16.37
N ARG A 35 2.01 -12.81 16.63
CA ARG A 35 1.35 -11.60 16.11
C ARG A 35 2.11 -11.05 14.90
N LYS A 36 1.40 -10.87 13.78
CA LYS A 36 1.90 -10.18 12.60
C LYS A 36 1.57 -8.69 12.67
N PHE A 37 2.54 -7.84 12.39
CA PHE A 37 2.35 -6.39 12.34
C PHE A 37 3.24 -5.75 11.27
N TRP A 38 2.97 -4.50 10.94
CA TRP A 38 3.74 -3.75 9.96
C TRP A 38 4.55 -2.65 10.62
N VAL A 39 5.74 -2.40 10.08
CA VAL A 39 6.63 -1.33 10.52
C VAL A 39 6.97 -0.46 9.33
N SER A 40 6.77 0.85 9.45
CA SER A 40 7.17 1.81 8.41
C SER A 40 8.68 2.06 8.44
N GLN A 41 9.20 2.65 7.37
CA GLN A 41 10.60 3.10 7.30
C GLN A 41 11.02 4.06 8.44
N HIS A 42 10.06 4.73 9.09
CA HIS A 42 10.29 5.63 10.21
C HIS A 42 10.12 4.96 11.59
N GLY A 43 10.00 3.62 11.63
CA GLY A 43 9.84 2.86 12.87
C GLY A 43 8.43 2.88 13.46
N LYS A 44 7.43 3.44 12.75
CA LYS A 44 6.04 3.43 13.21
C LYS A 44 5.48 2.01 13.08
N ARG A 45 5.16 1.39 14.21
CA ARG A 45 4.44 0.10 14.29
C ARG A 45 2.94 0.35 14.14
N GLY A 46 2.27 -0.46 13.32
CA GLY A 46 0.81 -0.38 13.19
C GLY A 46 0.23 -1.22 12.06
N GLU A 47 -1.01 -0.90 11.72
CA GLU A 47 -1.72 -1.44 10.56
C GLU A 47 -1.31 -0.68 9.29
N LEU A 48 -1.52 -1.33 8.14
CA LEU A 48 -1.29 -0.69 6.85
C LEU A 48 -2.29 0.45 6.63
N PRO A 49 -1.86 1.57 6.03
CA PRO A 49 -2.78 2.62 5.60
C PRO A 49 -3.91 2.09 4.70
N ASP A 50 -5.05 2.76 4.72
CA ASP A 50 -6.15 2.47 3.79
C ASP A 50 -5.97 3.26 2.49
N TYR A 51 -5.13 2.73 1.62
CA TYR A 51 -4.79 3.35 0.33
C TYR A 51 -5.99 3.52 -0.62
N PHE A 52 -7.12 2.82 -0.41
CA PHE A 52 -8.27 2.92 -1.32
C PHE A 52 -9.26 4.01 -0.92
N HIS A 53 -9.27 4.39 0.36
CA HIS A 53 -10.23 5.38 0.88
C HIS A 53 -9.55 6.62 1.46
N ASP A 54 -8.22 6.63 1.64
CA ASP A 54 -7.47 7.76 2.18
C ASP A 54 -6.55 8.40 1.11
N LEU A 55 -6.94 9.60 0.66
CA LEU A 55 -6.17 10.40 -0.29
C LEU A 55 -4.82 10.87 0.28
N ASN A 56 -4.72 11.10 1.60
CA ASN A 56 -3.45 11.47 2.23
C ASN A 56 -2.49 10.27 2.22
N ALA A 57 -2.99 9.06 2.46
CA ALA A 57 -2.18 7.85 2.38
C ALA A 57 -1.62 7.64 0.95
N MET A 58 -2.44 7.87 -0.08
CA MET A 58 -1.98 7.80 -1.47
C MET A 58 -1.00 8.91 -1.82
N HIS A 59 -1.22 10.12 -1.35
CA HIS A 59 -0.28 11.21 -1.55
C HIS A 59 1.11 10.91 -0.97
N GLU A 60 1.17 10.29 0.22
CA GLU A 60 2.45 9.84 0.79
C GLU A 60 3.07 8.70 -0.02
N ALA A 61 2.27 7.78 -0.56
CA ALA A 61 2.77 6.71 -1.42
C ALA A 61 3.39 7.25 -2.73
N GLU A 62 2.71 8.17 -3.39
CA GLU A 62 3.15 8.81 -4.65
C GLU A 62 4.53 9.46 -4.53
N LYS A 63 4.89 9.99 -3.36
CA LYS A 63 6.22 10.60 -3.12
C LYS A 63 7.37 9.62 -3.30
N VAL A 64 7.12 8.32 -3.08
CA VAL A 64 8.13 7.26 -3.14
C VAL A 64 8.46 6.86 -4.60
N LEU A 65 7.62 7.24 -5.57
CA LEU A 65 7.86 6.95 -6.98
C LEU A 65 9.15 7.60 -7.50
N ARG A 66 9.96 6.82 -8.22
CA ARG A 66 11.15 7.31 -8.93
C ARG A 66 10.75 8.21 -10.10
N PRO A 67 11.64 9.09 -10.60
CA PRO A 67 11.30 10.01 -11.70
C PRO A 67 10.66 9.35 -12.93
N MET A 68 11.18 8.20 -13.37
CA MET A 68 10.59 7.45 -14.49
C MET A 68 9.18 6.91 -14.17
N GLN A 69 8.99 6.40 -12.96
CA GLN A 69 7.71 5.87 -12.50
C GLN A 69 6.67 6.98 -12.32
N ARG A 70 7.07 8.21 -12.00
CA ARG A 70 6.16 9.37 -11.94
C ARG A 70 5.57 9.70 -13.31
N GLY A 71 6.37 9.58 -14.37
CA GLY A 71 5.90 9.75 -15.75
C GLY A 71 4.86 8.68 -16.10
N GLN A 72 5.18 7.41 -15.82
CA GLN A 72 4.26 6.29 -16.02
C GLN A 72 2.98 6.45 -15.21
N TYR A 73 3.09 6.76 -13.93
CA TYR A 73 1.96 7.01 -13.04
C TYR A 73 1.01 8.08 -13.60
N ARG A 74 1.53 9.19 -14.10
CA ARG A 74 0.69 10.22 -14.72
C ARG A 74 -0.04 9.70 -15.95
N THR A 75 0.64 8.94 -16.82
CA THR A 75 0.03 8.32 -17.99
C THR A 75 -1.07 7.34 -17.61
N GLU A 76 -0.81 6.45 -16.64
CA GLU A 76 -1.78 5.48 -16.14
C GLU A 76 -2.97 6.17 -15.46
N LEU A 77 -2.73 7.25 -14.71
CA LEU A 77 -3.79 8.00 -14.05
C LEU A 77 -4.74 8.65 -15.07
N VAL A 78 -4.20 9.25 -16.13
CA VAL A 78 -5.00 9.80 -17.24
C VAL A 78 -5.78 8.70 -17.95
N TYR A 79 -5.19 7.52 -18.13
CA TYR A 79 -5.85 6.36 -18.74
C TYR A 79 -7.03 5.85 -17.89
N VAL A 80 -6.81 5.63 -16.60
CA VAL A 80 -7.84 5.19 -15.63
C VAL A 80 -9.01 6.18 -15.57
N LEU A 81 -8.72 7.49 -15.74
CA LEU A 81 -9.70 8.56 -15.61
C LEU A 81 -10.28 9.06 -16.94
N ALA A 82 -9.92 8.44 -18.06
CA ALA A 82 -10.30 8.88 -19.41
C ALA A 82 -10.08 10.40 -19.66
N GLY A 83 -9.05 11.00 -19.05
CA GLY A 83 -8.68 12.40 -19.28
C GLY A 83 -8.88 13.40 -18.13
N ALA A 84 -9.42 13.02 -16.96
CA ALA A 84 -9.65 13.94 -15.84
C ALA A 84 -8.86 13.56 -14.56
N ASP A 85 -7.58 13.92 -14.49
CA ASP A 85 -6.65 13.51 -13.40
C ASP A 85 -6.86 14.24 -12.06
N ILE A 86 -7.41 15.45 -12.07
CA ILE A 86 -7.54 16.32 -10.89
C ILE A 86 -8.51 15.74 -9.84
N PHE A 87 -9.54 14.99 -10.26
CA PHE A 87 -10.60 14.47 -9.39
C PHE A 87 -10.45 12.97 -9.07
N ALA A 88 -9.25 12.41 -9.28
CA ALA A 88 -8.98 11.01 -9.03
C ALA A 88 -9.25 10.62 -7.56
N THR A 89 -10.07 9.59 -7.35
CA THR A 89 -10.26 8.97 -6.03
C THR A 89 -8.98 8.28 -5.56
N ALA A 90 -8.89 7.98 -4.26
CA ALA A 90 -7.77 7.23 -3.71
C ALA A 90 -7.64 5.85 -4.37
N GLU A 91 -8.75 5.18 -4.66
CA GLU A 91 -8.78 3.92 -5.40
C GLU A 91 -8.20 4.02 -6.83
N GLN A 92 -8.62 5.03 -7.60
CA GLN A 92 -8.09 5.24 -8.96
C GLN A 92 -6.59 5.57 -8.94
N ARG A 93 -6.14 6.32 -7.94
CA ARG A 93 -4.71 6.58 -7.72
C ARG A 93 -3.97 5.32 -7.34
N ALA A 94 -4.54 4.46 -6.50
CA ALA A 94 -3.95 3.19 -6.09
C ALA A 94 -3.78 2.24 -7.29
N GLU A 95 -4.78 2.16 -8.17
CA GLU A 95 -4.68 1.41 -9.42
C GLU A 95 -3.55 1.95 -10.32
N ALA A 96 -3.56 3.25 -10.62
CA ALA A 96 -2.53 3.88 -11.45
C ALA A 96 -1.13 3.70 -10.85
N PHE A 97 -1.01 3.78 -9.52
CA PHE A 97 0.25 3.55 -8.79
C PHE A 97 0.74 2.12 -8.98
N LEU A 98 -0.13 1.12 -8.80
CA LEU A 98 0.21 -0.28 -8.98
C LEU A 98 0.60 -0.61 -10.42
N ARG A 99 -0.09 -0.04 -11.40
CA ARG A 99 0.25 -0.13 -12.83
C ARG A 99 1.64 0.46 -13.08
N ALA A 100 1.92 1.65 -12.55
CA ALA A 100 3.20 2.34 -12.71
C ALA A 100 4.40 1.60 -12.08
N ILE A 101 4.19 0.85 -11.00
CA ILE A 101 5.25 0.01 -10.41
C ILE A 101 5.28 -1.42 -10.98
N GLY A 102 4.41 -1.74 -11.95
CA GLY A 102 4.34 -3.06 -12.59
C GLY A 102 3.82 -4.17 -11.67
N LYS A 103 3.10 -3.83 -10.59
CA LYS A 103 2.50 -4.78 -9.64
C LYS A 103 0.98 -4.94 -9.83
N TRP A 104 0.41 -4.33 -10.87
CA TRP A 104 -0.99 -4.52 -11.21
C TRP A 104 -1.20 -5.81 -12.00
N GLU A 105 -2.13 -6.65 -11.54
CA GLU A 105 -2.60 -7.83 -12.26
C GLU A 105 -4.02 -7.55 -12.75
N ASP A 106 -4.20 -7.45 -14.07
CA ASP A 106 -5.54 -7.40 -14.64
C ASP A 106 -6.27 -8.72 -14.31
N ASP A 107 -7.50 -8.61 -13.80
CA ASP A 107 -8.35 -9.77 -13.59
C ASP A 107 -8.62 -10.42 -14.96
N LYS A 108 -8.13 -11.66 -15.13
CA LYS A 108 -8.44 -12.50 -16.29
C LYS A 108 -9.84 -13.08 -16.20
#